data_AF-A0A0V0XSA3-F1
#
_entry.id   AF-A0A0V0XSA3-F1
#
_cell.length_a   1.000
_cell.length_b   1.000
_cell.length_c   1.000
_cell.angle_alpha   90.00
_cell.angle_beta   90.00
_cell.angle_gamma   90.00
#
_symmetry.space_group_name_H-M   'P 1'
#
loop_
_entity.id
_entity.type
_entity.pdbx_description
1 polymer ?
#
loop_
_entity_poly.entity_id
_entity_poly.type
_entity_poly.pdbx_seq_one_letter_code
_entity_poly.pdbx_strand_id
1 'polypeptide(L)'
;MAWCRWWWLCWYCCCWLLTSFGHASPVYQIFHNPTDGPFQRMVVERLYTGRVYVAGVNRLYQLNSNLLLQSQVETGPARDGTICADDPVCDPRTGLSDNYNKALTIYHKQTKLIVCSSLYDGHCRLRNLYNISVVDDRVLDQNVVSGDPVASAVLFVNKGPNDEDVLYVGRTGKPGNSDRLTAVKTLSLHRDELFNSIYNSESSLVYYTDLEMHRVDYVYGFGSGNFSYFITKQPKLPGGRTPYISKLVRLCNRDPHYYSYTEVPLECIDDHNG
;
A
#
# COMPACT_ATOMS: atom_id res chain seq x y z
N MET A 1 64.20 12.97 -56.96
CA MET A 1 63.17 13.97 -56.59
C MET A 1 61.81 13.32 -56.85
N ALA A 2 61.36 12.44 -55.95
CA ALA A 2 60.67 12.77 -54.69
C ALA A 2 59.40 13.58 -54.99
N TRP A 3 58.30 12.90 -55.34
CA TRP A 3 57.28 12.41 -54.40
C TRP A 3 56.76 13.54 -53.49
N CYS A 4 55.88 14.37 -54.04
CA CYS A 4 55.12 15.36 -53.28
C CYS A 4 53.65 15.26 -53.72
N ARG A 5 52.90 14.29 -53.17
CA ARG A 5 51.46 14.20 -53.42
C ARG A 5 50.65 13.29 -52.50
N TRP A 6 50.98 13.12 -51.22
CA TRP A 6 50.27 12.14 -50.36
C TRP A 6 49.95 12.60 -48.92
N TRP A 7 49.85 13.90 -48.65
CA TRP A 7 49.68 14.39 -47.26
C TRP A 7 48.44 15.27 -47.01
N TRP A 8 47.40 15.17 -47.85
CA TRP A 8 46.13 15.90 -47.62
C TRP A 8 44.87 15.02 -47.63
N LEU A 9 45.01 13.70 -47.58
CA LEU A 9 43.86 12.75 -47.50
C LEU A 9 43.83 11.90 -46.22
N CYS A 10 44.83 12.02 -45.34
CA CYS A 10 44.89 11.19 -44.12
C CYS A 10 44.29 11.83 -42.87
N TRP A 11 43.80 13.08 -42.93
CA TRP A 11 43.20 13.72 -41.75
C TRP A 11 41.67 13.57 -41.67
N TYR A 12 40.98 13.39 -42.80
CA TYR A 12 39.52 13.24 -42.81
C TYR A 12 39.02 11.81 -42.58
N CYS A 13 39.85 10.79 -42.78
CA CYS A 13 39.43 9.40 -42.59
C CYS A 13 39.58 8.89 -41.14
N CYS A 14 40.43 9.53 -40.32
CA CYS A 14 40.66 9.11 -38.93
C CYS A 14 39.66 9.73 -37.93
N CYS A 15 38.96 10.79 -38.30
CA CYS A 15 37.99 11.46 -37.41
C CYS A 15 36.55 10.90 -37.54
N TRP A 16 36.27 10.08 -38.54
CA TRP A 16 34.97 9.40 -38.70
C TRP A 16 34.88 8.05 -37.96
N LEU A 17 35.97 7.58 -37.35
CA LEU A 17 36.00 6.30 -36.62
C LEU A 17 35.86 6.44 -35.09
N LEU A 18 35.67 7.64 -34.55
CA LEU A 18 35.64 7.88 -33.09
C LEU A 18 34.39 8.59 -32.55
N THR A 19 33.30 8.66 -33.33
CA THR A 19 32.02 9.21 -32.84
C THR A 19 30.84 8.25 -33.03
N SER A 20 31.07 6.94 -32.88
CA SER A 20 30.00 6.09 -32.39
C SER A 20 29.93 6.23 -30.86
N PHE A 21 29.45 7.38 -30.38
CA PHE A 21 28.84 7.43 -29.05
C PHE A 21 27.58 6.57 -29.14
N GLY A 22 27.74 5.26 -28.98
CA GLY A 22 26.64 4.39 -28.65
C GLY A 22 26.01 4.99 -27.40
N HIS A 23 24.79 5.51 -27.54
CA HIS A 23 23.94 5.76 -26.38
C HIS A 23 23.81 4.41 -25.68
N ALA A 24 24.59 4.19 -24.64
CA ALA A 24 24.36 3.07 -23.75
C ALA A 24 22.94 3.25 -23.22
N SER A 25 22.01 2.43 -23.72
CA SER A 25 20.66 2.41 -23.18
C SER A 25 20.78 2.21 -21.67
N PRO A 26 20.06 2.96 -20.84
CA PRO A 26 20.12 2.77 -19.40
C PRO A 26 19.78 1.31 -19.12
N VAL A 27 20.72 0.57 -18.55
CA VAL A 27 20.51 -0.81 -18.12
C VAL A 27 19.62 -0.73 -16.88
N TYR A 28 18.31 -0.81 -17.09
CA TYR A 28 17.36 -0.92 -16.01
C TYR A 28 17.24 -2.41 -15.61
N GLN A 29 17.32 -2.69 -14.32
CA GLN A 29 16.97 -4.02 -13.81
C GLN A 29 15.46 -4.12 -13.73
N ILE A 30 14.90 -5.27 -14.13
CA ILE A 30 13.46 -5.55 -14.04
C ILE A 30 13.26 -6.88 -13.34
N PHE A 31 12.38 -6.87 -12.35
CA PHE A 31 11.77 -8.09 -11.84
C PHE A 31 10.46 -8.36 -12.60
N HIS A 32 10.45 -9.42 -13.40
CA HIS A 32 9.25 -9.88 -14.08
C HIS A 32 8.40 -10.73 -13.12
N ASN A 33 7.09 -10.53 -13.15
CA ASN A 33 6.16 -11.32 -12.36
C ASN A 33 6.23 -12.80 -12.79
N PRO A 34 6.62 -13.73 -11.88
CA PRO A 34 6.72 -15.14 -12.23
C PRO A 34 5.36 -15.86 -12.24
N THR A 35 4.26 -15.16 -11.93
CA THR A 35 2.91 -15.71 -11.83
C THR A 35 1.90 -14.89 -12.65
N ASP A 36 0.74 -15.49 -12.93
CA ASP A 36 -0.34 -14.83 -13.69
C ASP A 36 -1.07 -13.73 -12.88
N GLY A 37 -1.03 -13.82 -11.54
CA GLY A 37 -1.69 -12.86 -10.66
C GLY A 37 -0.99 -11.50 -10.62
N PRO A 38 -1.68 -10.36 -10.78
CA PRO A 38 -1.04 -9.05 -10.87
C PRO A 38 -0.35 -8.62 -9.56
N PHE A 39 0.70 -7.79 -9.67
CA PHE A 39 1.25 -7.07 -8.52
C PHE A 39 0.24 -6.04 -8.00
N GLN A 40 0.21 -5.86 -6.69
CA GLN A 40 -0.80 -5.04 -6.01
C GLN A 40 -0.19 -3.97 -5.11
N ARG A 41 0.82 -4.33 -4.32
CA ARG A 41 1.47 -3.43 -3.35
C ARG A 41 2.97 -3.57 -3.39
N MET A 42 3.68 -2.48 -3.12
CA MET A 42 5.14 -2.46 -3.04
C MET A 42 5.59 -1.52 -1.93
N VAL A 43 6.58 -1.94 -1.16
CA VAL A 43 7.27 -1.09 -0.19
C VAL A 43 8.78 -1.30 -0.27
N VAL A 44 9.54 -0.24 -0.02
CA VAL A 44 11.00 -0.23 -0.13
C VAL A 44 11.60 0.11 1.22
N GLU A 45 12.54 -0.71 1.68
CA GLU A 45 13.31 -0.48 2.91
C GLU A 45 14.42 0.55 2.67
N ARG A 46 14.04 1.80 2.39
CA ARG A 46 14.95 2.85 1.91
C ARG A 46 16.08 3.19 2.88
N LEU A 47 15.84 3.07 4.18
CA LEU A 47 16.77 3.55 5.21
C LEU A 47 17.97 2.64 5.49
N TYR A 48 17.87 1.34 5.20
CA TYR A 48 18.86 0.36 5.69
C TYR A 48 19.43 -0.53 4.59
N THR A 49 18.57 -1.23 3.84
CA THR A 49 19.03 -2.33 2.97
C THR A 49 18.73 -2.09 1.50
N GLY A 50 17.79 -1.18 1.20
CA GLY A 50 17.25 -1.01 -0.16
C GLY A 50 16.44 -2.21 -0.66
N ARG A 51 16.12 -3.19 0.20
CA ARG A 51 15.24 -4.31 -0.18
C ARG A 51 13.87 -3.81 -0.60
N VAL A 52 13.29 -4.51 -1.56
CA VAL A 52 11.97 -4.22 -2.11
C VAL A 52 11.06 -5.40 -1.80
N TYR A 53 9.92 -5.12 -1.18
CA TYR A 53 8.89 -6.12 -0.92
C TYR A 53 7.72 -5.85 -1.84
N VAL A 54 7.31 -6.85 -2.63
CA VAL A 54 6.23 -6.74 -3.60
C VAL A 54 5.18 -7.80 -3.27
N ALA A 55 3.94 -7.37 -3.10
CA ALA A 55 2.81 -8.26 -2.89
C ALA A 55 1.94 -8.27 -4.14
N GLY A 56 1.66 -9.46 -4.67
CA GLY A 56 0.74 -9.69 -5.78
C GLY A 56 -0.38 -10.64 -5.37
N VAL A 57 -1.31 -10.95 -6.27
CA VAL A 57 -2.37 -11.91 -5.93
C VAL A 57 -1.73 -13.25 -5.53
N ASN A 58 -2.11 -13.78 -4.36
CA ASN A 58 -1.63 -15.06 -3.83
C ASN A 58 -0.11 -15.18 -3.55
N ARG A 59 0.65 -14.09 -3.65
CA ARG A 59 2.11 -14.11 -3.60
C ARG A 59 2.71 -12.91 -2.88
N LEU A 60 3.83 -13.14 -2.20
CA LEU A 60 4.69 -12.12 -1.62
C LEU A 60 6.14 -12.37 -2.03
N TYR A 61 6.81 -11.34 -2.50
CA TYR A 61 8.18 -11.37 -2.99
C TYR A 61 9.07 -10.45 -2.16
N GLN A 62 10.28 -10.92 -1.86
CA GLN A 62 11.36 -10.15 -1.26
C GLN A 62 12.50 -10.07 -2.29
N LEU A 63 12.82 -8.85 -2.70
CA LEU A 63 13.88 -8.54 -3.65
C LEU A 63 14.99 -7.76 -2.94
N ASN A 64 16.21 -7.87 -3.46
CA ASN A 64 17.30 -6.97 -3.05
C ASN A 64 17.18 -5.60 -3.76
N SER A 65 18.14 -4.71 -3.50
CA SER A 65 18.21 -3.37 -4.10
C SER A 65 18.37 -3.37 -5.63
N ASN A 66 18.85 -4.48 -6.21
CA ASN A 66 19.00 -4.67 -7.66
C ASN A 66 17.80 -5.42 -8.28
N LEU A 67 16.68 -5.52 -7.56
CA LEU A 67 15.46 -6.24 -7.96
C LEU A 67 15.67 -7.74 -8.23
N LEU A 68 16.72 -8.34 -7.68
CA LEU A 68 16.92 -9.79 -7.73
C LEU A 68 16.11 -10.46 -6.61
N LEU A 69 15.39 -11.52 -6.98
CA LEU A 69 14.56 -12.30 -6.07
C LEU A 69 15.42 -12.99 -4.99
N GLN A 70 15.12 -12.72 -3.72
CA GLN A 70 15.75 -13.37 -2.57
C GLN A 70 14.84 -14.44 -1.94
N SER A 71 13.55 -14.15 -1.84
CA SER A 71 12.56 -15.07 -1.28
C SER A 71 11.17 -14.81 -1.89
N GLN A 72 10.36 -15.87 -1.95
CA GLN A 72 8.97 -15.82 -2.36
C GLN A 72 8.12 -16.70 -1.43
N VAL A 73 6.88 -16.27 -1.19
CA VAL A 73 5.94 -16.99 -0.32
C VAL A 73 4.57 -17.04 -0.97
N GLU A 74 3.93 -18.19 -0.88
CA GLU A 74 2.53 -18.36 -1.24
C GLU A 74 1.64 -17.81 -0.13
N THR A 75 0.76 -16.87 -0.47
CA THR A 75 -0.18 -16.27 0.48
C THR A 75 -1.64 -16.66 0.20
N GLY A 76 -1.87 -17.45 -0.85
CA GLY A 76 -3.16 -17.99 -1.26
C GLY A 76 -3.01 -18.80 -2.56
N PRO A 77 -4.13 -19.22 -3.18
CA PRO A 77 -5.48 -19.10 -2.67
C PRO A 77 -5.67 -19.96 -1.42
N ALA A 78 -6.63 -19.64 -0.56
CA ALA A 78 -6.91 -20.40 0.65
C ALA A 78 -8.41 -20.57 0.87
N ARG A 79 -8.77 -21.55 1.70
CA ARG A 79 -10.17 -21.70 2.14
C ARG A 79 -10.50 -20.56 3.10
N ASP A 80 -11.52 -19.81 2.76
CA ASP A 80 -11.99 -18.67 3.53
C ASP A 80 -13.52 -18.67 3.59
N GLY A 81 -14.04 -19.07 4.75
CA GLY A 81 -15.49 -19.15 4.97
C GLY A 81 -16.18 -17.81 5.15
N THR A 82 -15.42 -16.71 5.34
CA THR A 82 -16.00 -15.37 5.55
C THR A 82 -16.64 -14.81 4.28
N ILE A 83 -16.24 -15.31 3.11
CA ILE A 83 -16.81 -14.92 1.80
C ILE A 83 -18.25 -15.43 1.66
N CYS A 84 -18.58 -16.56 2.29
CA CYS A 84 -19.92 -17.13 2.26
C CYS A 84 -20.86 -16.53 3.33
N ALA A 85 -20.40 -15.59 4.16
CA ALA A 85 -21.22 -15.04 5.24
C ALA A 85 -22.50 -14.34 4.73
N ASP A 86 -22.45 -13.78 3.53
CA ASP A 86 -23.56 -13.06 2.90
C ASP A 86 -24.30 -13.89 1.82
N ASP A 87 -23.83 -15.10 1.49
CA ASP A 87 -24.42 -15.98 0.47
C ASP A 87 -24.82 -17.35 1.09
N PRO A 88 -26.12 -17.62 1.27
CA PRO A 88 -26.61 -18.86 1.90
C PRO A 88 -26.39 -20.12 1.06
N VAL A 89 -26.01 -19.99 -0.22
CA VAL A 89 -25.72 -21.11 -1.13
C VAL A 89 -24.22 -21.42 -1.19
N CYS A 90 -23.38 -20.48 -0.78
CA CYS A 90 -21.93 -20.63 -0.74
C CYS A 90 -21.52 -21.60 0.38
N ASP A 91 -20.87 -22.72 0.04
CA ASP A 91 -20.34 -23.66 1.05
C ASP A 91 -18.95 -23.18 1.52
N PRO A 92 -18.81 -22.75 2.80
CA PRO A 92 -17.56 -22.24 3.36
C PRO A 92 -16.41 -23.25 3.32
N ARG A 93 -16.72 -24.54 3.12
CA ARG A 93 -15.77 -25.66 3.21
C ARG A 93 -15.12 -26.03 1.88
N THR A 94 -15.66 -25.57 0.75
CA THR A 94 -15.29 -26.07 -0.58
C THR A 94 -14.65 -25.03 -1.50
N GLY A 95 -14.87 -23.73 -1.29
CA GLY A 95 -14.29 -22.67 -2.12
C GLY A 95 -12.85 -22.29 -1.74
N LEU A 96 -11.90 -22.43 -2.66
CA LEU A 96 -10.62 -21.71 -2.59
C LEU A 96 -10.85 -20.28 -3.07
N SER A 97 -10.35 -19.31 -2.32
CA SER A 97 -10.45 -17.90 -2.65
C SER A 97 -9.09 -17.26 -2.77
N ASP A 98 -8.96 -16.36 -3.76
CA ASP A 98 -7.74 -15.63 -3.99
C ASP A 98 -7.47 -14.61 -2.88
N ASN A 99 -6.21 -14.52 -2.50
CA ASN A 99 -5.69 -13.50 -1.63
C ASN A 99 -5.30 -12.25 -2.43
N TYR A 100 -6.10 -11.20 -2.26
CA TYR A 100 -5.76 -9.84 -2.69
C TYR A 100 -5.03 -9.14 -1.54
N ASN A 101 -3.74 -8.82 -1.73
CA ASN A 101 -2.94 -8.07 -0.77
C ASN A 101 -3.41 -6.61 -0.72
N LYS A 102 -4.24 -6.30 0.28
CA LYS A 102 -4.91 -5.01 0.44
C LYS A 102 -3.94 -3.89 0.79
N ALA A 103 -2.95 -4.20 1.63
CA ALA A 103 -1.98 -3.22 2.09
C ALA A 103 -0.69 -3.86 2.62
N LEU A 104 0.40 -3.09 2.62
CA LEU A 104 1.75 -3.54 2.92
C LEU A 104 2.53 -2.37 3.54
N THR A 105 3.17 -2.56 4.70
CA THR A 105 4.11 -1.57 5.27
C THR A 105 5.22 -2.21 6.07
N ILE A 106 6.29 -1.45 6.28
CA ILE A 106 7.44 -1.85 7.08
C ILE A 106 7.32 -1.25 8.47
N TYR A 107 7.51 -2.07 9.49
CA TYR A 107 7.69 -1.65 10.86
C TYR A 107 9.15 -1.86 11.29
N HIS A 108 9.96 -0.80 11.14
CA HIS A 108 11.40 -0.86 11.33
C HIS A 108 11.82 -1.22 12.76
N LYS A 109 11.17 -0.65 13.79
CA LYS A 109 11.56 -0.83 15.20
C LYS A 109 11.57 -2.30 15.64
N GLN A 110 10.70 -3.14 15.08
CA GLN A 110 10.66 -4.59 15.36
C GLN A 110 11.18 -5.45 14.19
N THR A 111 11.72 -4.84 13.13
CA THR A 111 12.16 -5.54 11.89
C THR A 111 11.06 -6.41 11.27
N LYS A 112 9.83 -5.89 11.22
CA LYS A 112 8.65 -6.61 10.72
C LYS A 112 8.09 -5.99 9.44
N LEU A 113 7.51 -6.84 8.60
CA LEU A 113 6.67 -6.48 7.47
C LEU A 113 5.20 -6.77 7.85
N ILE A 114 4.34 -5.76 7.80
CA ILE A 114 2.90 -5.91 8.01
C ILE A 114 2.27 -6.17 6.64
N VAL A 115 1.61 -7.31 6.49
CA VAL A 115 0.94 -7.73 5.24
C VAL A 115 -0.53 -7.96 5.52
N CYS A 116 -1.41 -7.27 4.81
CA CYS A 116 -2.86 -7.38 4.98
C CYS A 116 -3.53 -7.99 3.76
N SER A 117 -4.40 -8.96 3.99
CA SER A 117 -5.04 -9.80 2.99
C SER A 117 -6.53 -9.48 2.86
N SER A 118 -7.15 -9.79 1.74
CA SER A 118 -8.62 -9.87 1.61
C SER A 118 -9.19 -11.09 2.33
N LEU A 119 -8.39 -12.14 2.50
CA LEU A 119 -8.83 -13.37 3.14
C LEU A 119 -9.12 -13.14 4.61
N TYR A 120 -10.01 -13.97 5.14
CA TYR A 120 -10.45 -13.99 6.51
C TYR A 120 -10.98 -12.61 6.90
N ASP A 121 -11.85 -12.02 6.08
CA ASP A 121 -12.43 -10.68 6.28
C ASP A 121 -11.41 -9.54 6.56
N GLY A 122 -10.21 -9.59 6.00
CA GLY A 122 -9.28 -8.47 6.07
C GLY A 122 -8.17 -8.59 7.11
N HIS A 123 -7.72 -9.81 7.40
CA HIS A 123 -6.67 -10.04 8.40
C HIS A 123 -5.29 -9.54 7.95
N CYS A 124 -4.51 -9.07 8.93
CA CYS A 124 -3.11 -8.73 8.74
C CYS A 124 -2.21 -9.72 9.47
N ARG A 125 -0.99 -9.92 8.97
CA ARG A 125 0.06 -10.71 9.60
C ARG A 125 1.37 -9.94 9.64
N LEU A 126 2.15 -10.16 10.69
CA LEU A 126 3.54 -9.72 10.72
C LEU A 126 4.44 -10.82 10.14
N ARG A 127 5.42 -10.42 9.34
CA ARG A 127 6.47 -11.29 8.78
C ARG A 127 7.84 -10.69 9.09
N ASN A 128 8.88 -11.52 9.14
CA ASN A 128 10.25 -11.04 9.33
C ASN A 128 10.77 -10.33 8.05
N LEU A 129 11.45 -9.19 8.19
CA LEU A 129 12.01 -8.46 7.04
C LEU A 129 13.18 -9.18 6.36
N TYR A 130 14.00 -9.92 7.11
CA TYR A 130 15.13 -10.66 6.55
C TYR A 130 14.69 -11.95 5.85
N ASN A 131 13.60 -12.55 6.33
CA ASN A 131 13.01 -13.75 5.74
C ASN A 131 11.48 -13.69 5.82
N ILE A 132 10.86 -13.24 4.72
CA ILE A 132 9.40 -13.10 4.64
C ILE A 132 8.63 -14.41 4.84
N SER A 133 9.27 -15.58 4.74
CA SER A 133 8.62 -16.88 5.00
C SER A 133 8.30 -17.09 6.48
N VAL A 134 9.00 -16.39 7.38
CA VAL A 134 8.77 -16.48 8.82
C VAL A 134 7.59 -15.57 9.19
N VAL A 135 6.45 -16.21 9.50
CA VAL A 135 5.25 -15.55 10.01
C VAL A 135 5.36 -15.40 11.52
N ASP A 136 4.84 -14.30 12.04
CA ASP A 136 4.67 -14.08 13.45
C ASP A 136 3.24 -14.46 13.87
N ASP A 137 3.11 -15.62 14.51
CA ASP A 137 1.82 -16.21 14.85
C ASP A 137 1.13 -15.56 16.06
N ARG A 138 1.69 -14.45 16.58
CA ARG A 138 1.08 -13.68 17.68
C ARG A 138 -0.21 -12.97 17.24
N VAL A 139 -0.38 -12.71 15.95
CA VAL A 139 -1.61 -12.11 15.43
C VAL A 139 -2.65 -13.20 15.22
N LEU A 140 -3.63 -13.25 16.12
CA LEU A 140 -4.81 -14.09 15.96
C LEU A 140 -6.02 -13.19 15.78
N ASP A 141 -6.68 -13.36 14.64
CA ASP A 141 -8.13 -13.14 14.50
C ASP A 141 -8.65 -11.69 14.59
N GLN A 142 -8.07 -10.74 13.82
CA GLN A 142 -8.61 -9.37 13.71
C GLN A 142 -8.71 -8.82 12.29
N ASN A 143 -9.90 -8.29 11.99
CA ASN A 143 -10.27 -7.61 10.74
C ASN A 143 -9.74 -6.17 10.71
N VAL A 144 -8.47 -6.02 10.33
CA VAL A 144 -7.80 -4.72 10.23
C VAL A 144 -8.22 -3.96 8.99
N VAL A 145 -8.24 -4.62 7.82
CA VAL A 145 -8.71 -4.04 6.54
C VAL A 145 -10.06 -4.64 6.16
N SER A 146 -10.62 -4.25 5.01
CA SER A 146 -11.84 -4.88 4.49
C SER A 146 -11.49 -6.13 3.69
N GLY A 147 -12.20 -7.23 3.94
CA GLY A 147 -12.10 -8.44 3.13
C GLY A 147 -12.68 -8.34 1.72
N ASP A 148 -13.43 -7.27 1.40
CA ASP A 148 -13.94 -7.05 0.05
C ASP A 148 -12.75 -6.89 -0.94
N PRO A 149 -12.64 -7.72 -2.00
CA PRO A 149 -11.57 -7.63 -3.00
C PRO A 149 -11.43 -6.25 -3.65
N VAL A 150 -12.54 -5.52 -3.83
CA VAL A 150 -12.52 -4.20 -4.47
C VAL A 150 -12.29 -3.05 -3.49
N ALA A 151 -12.46 -3.25 -2.19
CA ALA A 151 -12.24 -2.21 -1.19
C ALA A 151 -10.78 -1.73 -1.16
N SER A 152 -10.53 -0.45 -0.93
CA SER A 152 -9.16 0.05 -0.81
C SER A 152 -8.70 0.08 0.65
N ALA A 153 -7.39 0.01 0.86
CA ALA A 153 -6.79 0.17 2.17
C ALA A 153 -5.38 0.75 2.06
N VAL A 154 -5.02 1.59 3.02
CA VAL A 154 -3.69 2.17 3.20
C VAL A 154 -3.32 2.04 4.66
N LEU A 155 -2.06 1.71 4.93
CA LEU A 155 -1.54 1.66 6.28
C LEU A 155 -0.10 2.17 6.34
N PHE A 156 0.23 2.81 7.45
CA PHE A 156 1.58 3.30 7.71
C PHE A 156 1.82 3.39 9.21
N VAL A 157 3.08 3.24 9.60
CA VAL A 157 3.51 3.40 10.99
C VAL A 157 3.85 4.86 11.23
N ASN A 158 3.32 5.43 12.29
CA ASN A 158 3.67 6.78 12.75
C ASN A 158 3.56 6.85 14.28
N LYS A 159 3.93 7.99 14.87
CA LYS A 159 3.78 8.23 16.31
C LYS A 159 2.31 8.37 16.69
N GLY A 160 1.94 7.76 17.82
CA GLY A 160 0.64 7.88 18.45
C GLY A 160 0.71 8.52 19.85
N PRO A 161 -0.22 8.17 20.75
CA PRO A 161 -0.12 8.52 22.18
C PRO A 161 1.22 8.12 22.78
N ASN A 162 1.69 8.91 23.75
CA ASN A 162 2.94 8.63 24.48
C ASN A 162 4.19 8.48 23.59
N ASP A 163 4.14 8.97 22.34
CA ASP A 163 5.21 8.85 21.35
C ASP A 163 5.57 7.41 20.96
N GLU A 164 4.63 6.49 21.18
CA GLU A 164 4.76 5.11 20.77
C GLU A 164 4.45 4.96 19.28
N ASP A 165 5.04 3.93 18.66
CA ASP A 165 4.76 3.63 17.26
C ASP A 165 3.42 2.92 17.16
N VAL A 166 2.52 3.44 16.34
CA VAL A 166 1.17 2.92 16.14
C VAL A 166 0.92 2.74 14.65
N LEU A 167 -0.06 1.90 14.31
CA LEU A 167 -0.46 1.66 12.94
C LEU A 167 -1.69 2.50 12.60
N TYR A 168 -1.50 3.47 11.72
CA TYR A 168 -2.60 4.21 11.12
C TYR A 168 -3.15 3.42 9.94
N VAL A 169 -4.47 3.20 9.90
CA VAL A 169 -5.17 2.40 8.90
C VAL A 169 -6.31 3.21 8.30
N GLY A 170 -6.26 3.49 7.00
CA GLY A 170 -7.36 4.04 6.25
C GLY A 170 -7.96 2.96 5.36
N ARG A 171 -9.27 2.71 5.44
CA ARG A 171 -9.92 1.64 4.66
C ARG A 171 -11.30 2.02 4.16
N THR A 172 -11.66 1.49 3.01
CA THR A 172 -13.02 1.57 2.48
C THR A 172 -13.96 0.70 3.33
N GLY A 173 -15.02 1.30 3.86
CA GLY A 173 -16.07 0.60 4.59
C GLY A 173 -16.96 -0.28 3.68
N LYS A 174 -17.60 -1.30 4.27
CA LYS A 174 -18.62 -2.13 3.58
C LYS A 174 -20.02 -1.49 3.75
N PRO A 175 -20.79 -1.29 2.67
CA PRO A 175 -22.17 -0.78 2.77
C PRO A 175 -23.06 -1.67 3.67
N GLY A 176 -23.94 -1.07 4.46
CA GLY A 176 -24.97 -1.80 5.23
C GLY A 176 -24.56 -2.37 6.59
N ASN A 177 -23.30 -2.19 7.03
CA ASN A 177 -22.86 -2.59 8.36
C ASN A 177 -22.13 -1.42 9.04
N SER A 178 -22.79 -0.77 10.01
CA SER A 178 -22.30 0.44 10.71
C SER A 178 -20.95 0.24 11.41
N ASP A 179 -20.71 -0.95 11.96
CA ASP A 179 -19.46 -1.30 12.67
C ASP A 179 -18.27 -1.52 11.71
N ARG A 180 -18.57 -1.69 10.41
CA ARG A 180 -17.60 -1.86 9.32
C ARG A 180 -17.32 -0.56 8.54
N LEU A 181 -17.90 0.58 8.91
CA LEU A 181 -17.78 1.86 8.19
C LEU A 181 -16.55 2.70 8.56
N THR A 182 -15.61 2.19 9.36
CA THR A 182 -14.53 3.04 9.87
C THR A 182 -13.56 3.47 8.76
N ALA A 183 -13.53 4.78 8.51
CA ALA A 183 -12.73 5.43 7.49
C ALA A 183 -11.23 5.41 7.87
N VAL A 184 -10.90 5.78 9.12
CA VAL A 184 -9.53 5.75 9.65
C VAL A 184 -9.50 5.15 11.06
N LYS A 185 -8.55 4.26 11.35
CA LYS A 185 -8.27 3.68 12.67
C LYS A 185 -6.80 3.88 13.07
N THR A 186 -6.57 3.91 14.39
CA THR A 186 -5.24 3.92 15.01
C THR A 186 -5.12 2.67 15.87
N LEU A 187 -4.22 1.76 15.47
CA LEU A 187 -4.09 0.44 16.07
C LEU A 187 -2.73 0.28 16.76
N SER A 188 -2.70 -0.51 17.83
CA SER A 188 -1.49 -0.79 18.59
C SER A 188 -0.54 -1.70 17.83
N LEU A 189 0.76 -1.44 17.96
CA LEU A 189 1.84 -2.32 17.51
C LEU A 189 2.56 -3.01 18.68
N HIS A 190 2.02 -2.87 19.89
CA HIS A 190 2.53 -3.57 21.06
C HIS A 190 2.29 -5.06 20.97
N ARG A 191 3.17 -5.82 21.62
CA ARG A 191 3.21 -7.28 21.53
C ARG A 191 1.90 -7.93 21.98
N ASP A 192 1.32 -7.44 23.06
CA ASP A 192 0.20 -8.10 23.75
C ASP A 192 -1.18 -7.58 23.27
N GLU A 193 -1.18 -6.48 22.52
CA GLU A 193 -2.40 -5.80 22.04
C GLU A 193 -2.32 -5.52 20.54
N LEU A 194 -1.59 -6.35 19.80
CA LEU A 194 -1.28 -6.11 18.40
C LEU A 194 -2.56 -5.99 17.58
N PHE A 195 -2.69 -4.87 16.86
CA PHE A 195 -3.85 -4.49 16.05
C PHE A 195 -5.13 -4.13 16.82
N ASN A 196 -5.11 -4.14 18.16
CA ASN A 196 -6.20 -3.57 18.94
C ASN A 196 -6.30 -2.06 18.70
N SER A 197 -7.53 -1.54 18.70
CA SER A 197 -7.74 -0.09 18.74
C SER A 197 -7.12 0.48 20.00
N ILE A 198 -6.29 1.51 19.87
CA ILE A 198 -5.69 2.22 21.02
C ILE A 198 -6.76 3.04 21.75
N TYR A 199 -7.79 3.44 21.02
CA TYR A 199 -8.87 4.25 21.54
C TYR A 199 -10.14 3.41 21.59
N ASN A 200 -10.68 3.23 22.79
CA ASN A 200 -11.92 2.51 23.06
C ASN A 200 -13.19 3.36 22.83
N SER A 201 -13.06 4.51 22.17
CA SER A 201 -14.16 5.44 21.99
C SER A 201 -15.01 5.03 20.77
N GLU A 202 -16.32 4.96 20.94
CA GLU A 202 -17.29 4.90 19.84
C GLU A 202 -17.16 6.12 18.90
N SER A 203 -16.46 7.17 19.36
CA SER A 203 -16.07 8.40 18.63
C SER A 203 -14.84 8.22 17.74
N SER A 204 -14.21 7.05 17.70
CA SER A 204 -13.14 6.71 16.74
C SER A 204 -13.66 6.52 15.30
N LEU A 205 -14.91 6.89 15.07
CA LEU A 205 -15.63 6.81 13.81
C LEU A 205 -15.92 8.25 13.34
N VAL A 206 -15.28 8.65 12.25
CA VAL A 206 -15.77 9.78 11.47
C VAL A 206 -17.04 9.30 10.77
N TYR A 207 -18.18 9.64 11.36
CA TYR A 207 -19.48 9.42 10.73
C TYR A 207 -19.65 10.42 9.59
N TYR A 208 -19.77 9.93 8.36
CA TYR A 208 -20.56 10.65 7.37
C TYR A 208 -22.02 10.54 7.83
N THR A 209 -22.54 11.58 8.47
CA THR A 209 -23.93 11.67 8.94
C THR A 209 -24.93 11.82 7.81
N ASP A 210 -24.46 11.91 6.56
CA ASP A 210 -25.35 12.04 5.41
C ASP A 210 -25.81 10.65 4.96
N LEU A 211 -27.13 10.52 4.81
CA LEU A 211 -27.87 9.28 4.57
C LEU A 211 -27.53 8.57 3.25
N GLU A 212 -26.51 9.05 2.53
CA GLU A 212 -25.99 8.44 1.33
C GLU A 212 -24.53 8.07 1.57
N MET A 213 -24.30 6.85 2.07
CA MET A 213 -22.97 6.29 2.34
C MET A 213 -22.15 6.20 1.05
N HIS A 214 -21.38 7.24 0.73
CA HIS A 214 -20.45 7.17 -0.39
C HIS A 214 -19.24 6.34 -0.02
N ARG A 215 -18.90 5.41 -0.90
CA ARG A 215 -17.66 4.66 -0.84
C ARG A 215 -16.46 5.62 -0.90
N VAL A 216 -15.65 5.64 0.17
CA VAL A 216 -14.38 6.38 0.22
C VAL A 216 -13.25 5.42 -0.13
N ASP A 217 -12.47 5.76 -1.16
CA ASP A 217 -11.26 5.03 -1.53
C ASP A 217 -10.01 5.74 -0.97
N TYR A 218 -9.16 5.00 -0.28
CA TYR A 218 -7.88 5.41 0.26
C TYR A 218 -6.76 5.11 -0.73
N VAL A 219 -6.08 6.16 -1.15
CA VAL A 219 -5.04 6.09 -2.20
C VAL A 219 -3.65 6.07 -1.59
N TYR A 220 -3.39 6.94 -0.61
CA TYR A 220 -2.08 7.08 0.03
C TYR A 220 -2.19 7.59 1.46
N GLY A 221 -1.12 7.47 2.23
CA GLY A 221 -1.06 7.92 3.61
C GLY A 221 0.36 8.04 4.11
N PHE A 222 0.61 9.04 4.96
CA PHE A 222 1.94 9.38 5.45
C PHE A 222 1.87 10.20 6.74
N GLY A 223 2.95 10.13 7.53
CA GLY A 223 3.18 11.02 8.66
C GLY A 223 3.98 12.26 8.27
N SER A 224 3.64 13.42 8.83
CA SER A 224 4.48 14.62 8.74
C SER A 224 4.31 15.49 9.99
N GLY A 225 5.42 15.76 10.67
CA GLY A 225 5.42 16.44 11.96
C GLY A 225 4.60 15.68 13.00
N ASN A 226 3.70 16.38 13.70
CA ASN A 226 2.79 15.80 14.69
C ASN A 226 1.45 15.33 14.09
N PHE A 227 1.39 15.13 12.78
CA PHE A 227 0.17 14.81 12.05
C PHE A 227 0.32 13.56 11.19
N SER A 228 -0.81 12.92 10.96
CA SER A 228 -1.01 11.79 10.06
C SER A 228 -1.99 12.20 8.97
N TYR A 229 -1.67 11.87 7.74
CA TYR A 229 -2.41 12.29 6.55
C TYR A 229 -2.86 11.09 5.74
N PHE A 230 -4.04 11.21 5.13
CA PHE A 230 -4.54 10.28 4.12
C PHE A 230 -5.02 11.04 2.90
N ILE A 231 -4.78 10.48 1.73
CA ILE A 231 -5.33 10.98 0.47
C ILE A 231 -6.47 10.06 0.08
N THR A 232 -7.66 10.64 -0.06
CA THR A 232 -8.88 9.91 -0.38
C THR A 232 -9.45 10.34 -1.72
N LYS A 233 -10.25 9.46 -2.31
CA LYS A 233 -11.10 9.70 -3.46
C LYS A 233 -12.51 9.27 -3.09
N GLN A 234 -13.48 10.16 -3.26
CA GLN A 234 -14.89 9.88 -2.98
C GLN A 234 -15.80 10.56 -4.00
N PRO A 235 -17.02 10.06 -4.24
CA PRO A 235 -18.05 10.77 -4.98
C PRO A 235 -18.27 12.19 -4.44
N LYS A 236 -18.40 13.18 -5.33
CA LYS A 236 -18.69 14.59 -4.96
C LYS A 236 -20.17 14.79 -4.62
N LEU A 237 -21.04 14.00 -5.24
CA LEU A 237 -22.49 14.13 -5.11
C LEU A 237 -23.09 12.97 -4.30
N PRO A 238 -24.18 13.22 -3.56
CA PRO A 238 -25.15 12.21 -3.15
C PRO A 238 -25.42 11.16 -4.26
N GLY A 239 -25.42 9.88 -3.90
CA GLY A 239 -25.86 8.77 -4.75
C GLY A 239 -24.75 7.92 -5.34
N GLY A 240 -23.49 8.11 -4.93
CA GLY A 240 -22.35 7.33 -5.46
C GLY A 240 -21.90 7.75 -6.86
N ARG A 241 -22.41 8.88 -7.36
CA ARG A 241 -22.24 9.27 -8.78
C ARG A 241 -21.05 10.17 -8.98
N THR A 242 -20.53 10.15 -10.21
CA THR A 242 -19.56 11.12 -10.69
C THR A 242 -20.13 12.55 -10.62
N PRO A 243 -19.29 13.58 -10.48
CA PRO A 243 -17.82 13.54 -10.48
C PRO A 243 -17.23 13.05 -9.15
N TYR A 244 -15.98 12.57 -9.17
CA TYR A 244 -15.23 12.25 -7.95
C TYR A 244 -14.45 13.48 -7.48
N ILE A 245 -14.23 13.57 -6.18
CA ILE A 245 -13.38 14.57 -5.53
C ILE A 245 -12.26 13.88 -4.76
N SER A 246 -11.05 14.40 -4.90
CA SER A 246 -9.91 14.00 -4.08
C SER A 246 -9.79 14.90 -2.87
N LYS A 247 -9.52 14.33 -1.70
CA LYS A 247 -9.35 15.10 -0.46
C LYS A 247 -8.09 14.67 0.29
N LEU A 248 -7.49 15.63 0.98
CA LEU A 248 -6.47 15.41 2.00
C LEU A 248 -7.16 15.38 3.37
N VAL A 249 -7.11 14.21 3.99
CA VAL A 249 -7.52 14.00 5.38
C VAL A 249 -6.32 14.24 6.28
N ARG A 250 -6.50 14.95 7.38
CA ARG A 250 -5.48 15.19 8.41
C ARG A 250 -6.00 14.83 9.79
N LEU A 251 -5.13 14.22 10.60
CA LEU A 251 -5.33 13.90 12.02
C LEU A 251 -4.09 14.26 12.83
N CYS A 252 -4.26 14.76 14.05
CA CYS A 252 -3.20 14.86 15.03
C CYS A 252 -2.80 13.45 15.52
N ASN A 253 -1.51 13.24 15.76
CA ASN A 253 -1.00 11.95 16.23
C ASN A 253 -1.49 11.58 17.65
N ARG A 254 -1.83 12.58 18.48
CA ARG A 254 -2.20 12.43 19.90
C ARG A 254 -3.66 12.80 20.11
N ASP A 255 -4.54 12.19 19.33
CA ASP A 255 -5.96 12.54 19.31
C ASP A 255 -6.85 11.33 19.59
N PRO A 256 -7.11 11.02 20.87
CA PRO A 256 -7.91 9.86 21.26
C PRO A 256 -9.37 9.91 20.83
N HIS A 257 -9.86 11.09 20.45
CA HIS A 257 -11.25 11.31 20.07
C HIS A 257 -11.41 11.70 18.61
N TYR A 258 -10.33 11.73 17.83
CA TYR A 258 -10.33 12.12 16.41
C TYR A 258 -10.93 13.52 16.15
N TYR A 259 -10.96 14.41 17.15
CA TYR A 259 -11.52 15.76 17.03
C TYR A 259 -10.74 16.66 16.06
N SER A 260 -9.47 16.35 15.82
CA SER A 260 -8.62 17.04 14.87
C SER A 260 -8.83 16.60 13.42
N TYR A 261 -9.73 15.64 13.19
CA TYR A 261 -10.05 15.16 11.85
C TYR A 261 -10.52 16.33 10.97
N THR A 262 -9.88 16.48 9.82
CA THR A 262 -10.24 17.50 8.83
C THR A 262 -10.05 16.93 7.44
N GLU A 263 -10.98 17.24 6.54
CA GLU A 263 -10.83 16.95 5.11
C GLU A 263 -10.75 18.24 4.32
N VAL A 264 -9.76 18.35 3.44
CA VAL A 264 -9.61 19.49 2.54
C VAL A 264 -9.59 18.98 1.09
N PRO A 265 -10.45 19.49 0.18
CA PRO A 265 -10.37 19.16 -1.24
C PRO A 265 -8.98 19.46 -1.82
N LEU A 266 -8.48 18.55 -2.65
CA LEU A 266 -7.28 18.74 -3.44
C LEU A 266 -7.69 19.10 -4.86
N GLU A 267 -7.45 20.36 -5.23
CA GLU A 267 -7.71 20.89 -6.57
C GLU A 267 -6.42 21.50 -7.11
N CYS A 268 -6.10 21.19 -8.37
CA CYS A 268 -5.02 21.83 -9.10
C CYS A 268 -5.64 22.60 -10.26
N ILE A 269 -5.28 23.87 -10.38
CA ILE A 269 -5.73 24.74 -11.48
C ILE A 269 -4.55 24.84 -12.44
N ASP A 270 -4.80 24.61 -13.73
CA ASP A 270 -3.85 24.90 -14.79
C ASP A 270 -4.10 26.34 -15.27
N ASP A 271 -3.06 27.18 -15.27
CA ASP A 271 -3.13 28.60 -15.61
C ASP A 271 -3.50 28.85 -17.09
N HIS A 272 -3.65 27.80 -17.91
CA HIS A 272 -4.00 27.88 -19.33
C HIS A 272 -5.50 27.96 -19.65
N ASN A 273 -6.40 27.97 -18.67
CA ASN A 273 -7.86 28.13 -18.89
C ASN A 273 -8.46 29.22 -17.98
N GLY A 274 -7.99 30.46 -18.14
CA GLY A 274 -8.63 31.68 -17.62
C GLY A 274 -9.48 32.38 -18.67
#